data_AF-N0DYF8-F1
#
_entry.id   AF-N0DYF8-F1
#
_cell.length_a   1.000
_cell.length_b   1.000
_cell.length_c   1.000
_cell.angle_alpha   90.00
_cell.angle_beta   90.00
_cell.angle_gamma   90.00
#
_symmetry.space_group_name_H-M   'P 1'
#
loop_
_entity.id
_entity.type
_entity.pdbx_description
1 polymer ?
#
loop_
_entity_poly.entity_id
_entity_poly.type
_entity_poly.pdbx_seq_one_letter_code
_entity_poly.pdbx_strand_id
1 'polypeptide(L)'
;MSPHPKRPTQLIWATRGHTWGFRFLLDAGREDPLPDYERAFAGALDHPAVWHQMGKVVAVRFPDPQGRRDASGRVIPHEFVAFGDLAAKITSVDDGTTQLWPLVEHAYARVWNADVAPAEDDLRFDC
;
A
#
# COMPACT_ATOMS: atom_id res chain seq x y z
N MET A 1 -6.99 -28.90 -0.70
CA MET A 1 -6.41 -27.82 0.12
C MET A 1 -6.16 -26.64 -0.81
N SER A 2 -7.11 -25.71 -0.89
CA SER A 2 -6.96 -24.53 -1.75
C SER A 2 -5.81 -23.68 -1.21
N PRO A 3 -4.87 -23.23 -2.06
CA PRO A 3 -3.90 -22.25 -1.63
C PRO A 3 -4.68 -20.96 -1.45
N HIS A 4 -4.89 -20.54 -0.21
CA HIS A 4 -5.22 -19.13 0.02
C HIS A 4 -4.07 -18.34 -0.63
N PRO A 5 -4.36 -17.38 -1.52
CA PRO A 5 -3.33 -16.58 -2.14
C PRO A 5 -2.48 -15.98 -1.04
N LYS A 6 -1.17 -16.21 -1.15
CA LYS A 6 -0.24 -15.84 -0.10
C LYS A 6 -0.23 -14.32 0.02
N ARG A 7 -0.58 -13.85 1.21
CA ARG A 7 -0.36 -12.49 1.68
C ARG A 7 1.00 -11.97 1.19
N PRO A 8 1.09 -10.74 0.65
CA PRO A 8 2.38 -10.16 0.32
C PRO A 8 3.23 -9.94 1.57
N THR A 9 4.39 -10.61 1.67
CA THR A 9 5.28 -10.51 2.83
C THR A 9 6.48 -9.58 2.60
N GLN A 10 6.62 -8.99 1.41
CA GLN A 10 7.75 -8.13 1.04
C GLN A 10 7.35 -6.67 0.86
N LEU A 11 6.19 -6.28 1.39
CA LEU A 11 5.70 -4.91 1.27
C LEU A 11 4.97 -4.46 2.53
N ILE A 12 5.23 -3.21 2.92
CA ILE A 12 4.34 -2.45 3.81
C ILE A 12 3.37 -1.70 2.91
N TRP A 13 2.10 -1.67 3.31
CA TRP A 13 1.08 -0.90 2.62
C TRP A 13 0.30 -0.08 3.64
N ALA A 14 0.26 1.23 3.41
CA ALA A 14 -0.49 2.17 4.19
C ALA A 14 -1.46 2.94 3.29
N THR A 15 -2.71 3.06 3.73
CA THR A 15 -3.74 3.79 3.01
C THR A 15 -4.88 4.14 3.96
N ARG A 16 -5.97 4.68 3.43
CA ARG A 16 -7.18 5.07 4.15
C ARG A 16 -8.41 4.59 3.40
N GLY A 17 -9.56 4.60 4.04
CA GLY A 17 -10.84 4.29 3.39
C GLY A 17 -11.64 5.54 3.08
N HIS A 18 -12.88 5.29 2.67
CA HIS A 18 -13.91 6.31 2.53
C HIS A 18 -14.17 6.98 3.90
N THR A 19 -14.50 6.18 4.91
CA THR A 19 -14.89 6.66 6.25
C THR A 19 -13.81 6.44 7.30
N TRP A 20 -12.89 5.49 7.11
CA TRP A 20 -11.81 5.20 8.04
C TRP A 20 -10.49 5.91 7.67
N GLY A 21 -9.74 6.29 8.71
CA GLY A 21 -8.50 7.08 8.59
C GLY A 21 -7.29 6.29 8.08
N PHE A 22 -6.13 6.93 8.03
CA PHE A 22 -4.90 6.31 7.54
C PHE A 22 -4.40 5.19 8.46
N ARG A 23 -4.07 4.02 7.90
CA ARG A 23 -3.67 2.79 8.60
C ARG A 23 -2.69 1.98 7.76
N PHE A 24 -1.87 1.17 8.44
CA PHE A 24 -1.13 0.07 7.82
C PHE A 24 -2.07 -1.12 7.62
N LEU A 25 -2.18 -1.56 6.37
CA LEU A 25 -2.94 -2.76 5.97
C LEU A 25 -2.02 -3.96 5.75
N LEU A 26 -0.75 -3.72 5.44
CA LEU A 26 0.29 -4.75 5.39
C LEU A 26 1.54 -4.25 6.09
N ASP A 27 2.21 -5.13 6.82
CA ASP A 27 3.39 -4.82 7.65
C ASP A 27 4.68 -5.50 7.18
N ALA A 28 4.66 -6.24 6.06
CA ALA A 28 5.77 -7.06 5.57
C ALA A 28 6.27 -8.15 6.56
N GLY A 29 5.41 -8.63 7.45
CA GLY A 29 5.74 -9.58 8.52
C GLY A 29 6.55 -8.96 9.66
N ARG A 30 6.50 -7.65 9.83
CA ARG A 30 7.23 -6.92 10.88
C ARG A 30 6.34 -6.69 12.09
N GLU A 31 6.94 -6.73 13.27
CA GLU A 31 6.24 -6.41 14.53
C GLU A 31 5.81 -4.93 14.56
N ASP A 32 6.64 -4.03 14.02
CA ASP A 32 6.31 -2.61 13.84
C ASP A 32 6.78 -2.12 12.46
N PRO A 33 5.86 -1.78 11.53
CA PRO A 33 6.21 -1.26 10.22
C PRO A 33 6.55 0.25 10.22
N LEU A 34 6.22 0.99 11.29
CA LEU A 34 6.34 2.44 11.33
C LEU A 34 7.78 2.95 11.10
N PRO A 35 8.82 2.40 11.75
CA PRO A 35 10.19 2.92 11.58
C PRO A 35 10.72 2.77 10.14
N ASP A 36 10.38 1.66 9.47
CA ASP A 36 10.76 1.45 8.08
C ASP A 36 9.97 2.35 7.13
N TYR A 37 8.69 2.56 7.39
CA TYR A 37 7.84 3.47 6.66
C TYR A 37 8.34 4.92 6.75
N GLU A 38 8.56 5.43 7.97
CA GLU A 38 9.02 6.80 8.19
C GLU A 38 10.38 7.05 7.54
N ARG A 39 11.29 6.08 7.65
CA ARG A 39 12.60 6.16 7.00
C ARG A 39 12.47 6.22 5.47
N ALA A 40 11.59 5.41 4.89
CA ALA A 40 11.44 5.33 3.44
C ALA A 40 10.77 6.59 2.83
N PHE A 41 9.85 7.21 3.57
CA PHE A 41 9.16 8.46 3.18
C PHE A 41 9.79 9.74 3.74
N ALA A 42 10.93 9.63 4.43
CA ALA A 42 11.64 10.79 4.98
C ALA A 42 11.94 11.82 3.88
N GLY A 43 11.32 13.00 3.97
CA GLY A 43 11.51 14.10 3.03
C GLY A 43 10.58 14.11 1.80
N ALA A 44 9.60 13.20 1.70
CA ALA A 44 8.72 13.09 0.54
C ALA A 44 7.22 13.34 0.84
N LEU A 45 6.92 14.17 1.85
CA LEU A 45 5.57 14.25 2.42
C LEU A 45 4.53 14.97 1.54
N ASP A 46 4.94 15.91 0.69
CA ASP A 46 3.99 16.85 0.05
C ASP A 46 3.57 16.51 -1.38
N HIS A 47 4.15 15.49 -2.01
CA HIS A 47 3.81 15.14 -3.39
C HIS A 47 2.73 14.04 -3.48
N PRO A 48 1.74 14.19 -4.39
CA PRO A 48 0.68 13.19 -4.58
C PRO A 48 1.19 11.89 -5.22
N ALA A 49 2.32 11.96 -5.92
CA ALA A 49 3.04 10.82 -6.47
C ALA A 49 4.50 10.90 -6.03
N VAL A 50 5.02 9.83 -5.46
CA VAL A 50 6.38 9.74 -4.95
C VAL A 50 6.97 8.42 -5.40
N TRP A 51 8.21 8.45 -5.86
CA TRP A 51 9.07 7.28 -5.93
C TRP A 51 10.39 7.66 -5.27
N HIS A 52 10.83 6.85 -4.31
CA HIS A 52 12.07 7.08 -3.58
C HIS A 52 12.75 5.74 -3.29
N GLN A 53 14.01 5.61 -3.72
CA GLN A 53 14.80 4.40 -3.51
C GLN A 53 15.88 4.64 -2.46
N MET A 54 15.93 3.75 -1.46
CA MET A 54 16.95 3.72 -0.42
C MET A 54 17.60 2.34 -0.37
N GLY A 55 18.68 2.16 -1.13
CA GLY A 55 19.37 0.87 -1.23
C GLY A 55 18.45 -0.22 -1.80
N LYS A 56 18.06 -1.17 -0.94
CA LYS A 56 17.17 -2.31 -1.29
C LYS A 56 15.70 -2.09 -0.89
N VAL A 57 15.33 -0.85 -0.59
CA VAL A 57 13.98 -0.45 -0.20
C VAL A 57 13.49 0.61 -1.17
N VAL A 58 12.23 0.51 -1.59
CA VAL A 58 11.59 1.51 -2.45
C VAL A 58 10.28 1.95 -1.81
N ALA A 59 10.14 3.25 -1.56
CA ALA A 59 8.88 3.88 -1.23
C ALA A 59 8.18 4.35 -2.50
N VAL A 60 6.89 4.04 -2.62
CA VAL A 60 6.04 4.54 -3.70
C VAL A 60 4.75 5.09 -3.12
N ARG A 61 4.35 6.27 -3.57
CA ARG A 61 3.01 6.82 -3.40
C ARG A 61 2.38 7.04 -4.75
N PHE A 62 1.13 6.62 -4.90
CA PHE A 62 0.30 6.99 -6.05
C PHE A 62 -1.17 7.17 -5.61
N PRO A 63 -1.95 8.01 -6.31
CA PRO A 63 -3.40 8.10 -6.09
C PRO A 63 -4.09 6.80 -6.51
N ASP A 64 -5.21 6.45 -5.85
CA ASP A 64 -6.04 5.29 -6.18
C ASP A 64 -6.30 5.23 -7.70
N PRO A 65 -5.86 4.16 -8.40
CA PRO A 65 -5.98 4.06 -9.86
C PRO A 65 -7.43 4.05 -10.36
N GLN A 66 -8.39 3.70 -9.50
CA GLN A 66 -9.81 3.73 -9.81
C GLN A 66 -10.48 5.06 -9.38
N GLY A 67 -9.70 6.02 -8.88
CA GLY A 67 -10.16 7.34 -8.49
C GLY A 67 -11.07 7.34 -7.25
N ARG A 68 -11.00 6.31 -6.39
CA ARG A 68 -11.79 6.23 -5.16
C ARG A 68 -11.42 7.37 -4.22
N ARG A 69 -12.42 7.90 -3.50
CA ARG A 69 -12.29 9.11 -2.68
C ARG A 69 -12.59 8.85 -1.22
N ASP A 70 -11.98 9.64 -0.34
CA ASP A 70 -12.36 9.71 1.07
C ASP A 70 -13.66 10.51 1.26
N ALA A 71 -14.21 10.51 2.48
CA ALA A 71 -15.41 11.27 2.83
C ALA A 71 -15.26 12.81 2.64
N SER A 72 -14.03 13.32 2.53
CA SER A 72 -13.74 14.72 2.20
C SER A 72 -13.66 14.98 0.69
N GLY A 73 -13.88 13.96 -0.14
CA GLY A 73 -13.84 14.05 -1.60
C GLY A 73 -12.43 14.03 -2.20
N ARG A 74 -11.39 13.77 -1.41
CA ARG A 74 -10.00 13.66 -1.89
C ARG A 74 -9.75 12.25 -2.44
N VAL A 75 -8.99 12.14 -3.54
CA VAL A 75 -8.57 10.82 -4.04
C VAL A 75 -7.68 10.16 -2.99
N ILE A 76 -7.96 8.89 -2.71
CA ILE A 76 -7.24 8.15 -1.68
C ILE A 76 -5.81 7.88 -2.15
N PRO A 77 -4.77 8.21 -1.37
CA PRO A 77 -3.41 7.81 -1.68
C PRO A 77 -3.16 6.37 -1.23
N HIS A 78 -2.37 5.64 -2.01
CA HIS A 78 -1.74 4.41 -1.57
C HIS A 78 -0.26 4.61 -1.41
N GLU A 79 0.24 4.20 -0.25
CA GLU A 79 1.64 4.31 0.11
C GLU A 79 2.20 2.93 0.37
N PHE A 80 3.26 2.60 -0.36
CA PHE A 80 3.91 1.31 -0.31
C PHE A 80 5.37 1.48 0.04
N VAL A 81 5.88 0.54 0.82
CA VAL A 81 7.32 0.34 0.99
C VAL A 81 7.64 -1.10 0.59
N ALA A 82 8.29 -1.26 -0.56
CA ALA A 82 8.70 -2.55 -1.09
C ALA A 82 10.12 -2.89 -0.63
N PHE A 83 10.38 -4.18 -0.40
CA PHE A 83 11.69 -4.69 0.01
C PHE A 83 12.24 -5.72 -0.99
N GLY A 84 13.58 -5.82 -1.05
CA GLY A 84 14.26 -6.92 -1.73
C GLY A 84 14.03 -6.94 -3.25
N ASP A 85 13.72 -8.12 -3.80
CA ASP A 85 13.55 -8.31 -5.25
C ASP A 85 12.34 -7.54 -5.81
N LEU A 86 11.31 -7.30 -5.00
CA LEU A 86 10.18 -6.46 -5.39
C LEU A 86 10.62 -5.00 -5.56
N ALA A 87 11.43 -4.50 -4.63
CA ALA A 87 11.99 -3.15 -4.70
C ALA A 87 12.89 -2.96 -5.92
N ALA A 88 13.71 -3.96 -6.26
CA ALA A 88 14.64 -3.90 -7.40
C ALA A 88 13.94 -3.75 -8.77
N LYS A 89 12.66 -4.11 -8.85
CA LYS A 89 11.87 -3.99 -10.09
C LYS A 89 11.16 -2.65 -10.22
N ILE A 90 11.09 -1.84 -9.16
CA ILE A 90 10.31 -0.60 -9.13
C ILE A 90 11.25 0.59 -9.31
N THR A 91 11.31 1.12 -10.54
CA THR A 91 12.20 2.23 -10.88
C THR A 91 11.48 3.56 -11.10
N SER A 92 10.16 3.56 -10.98
CA SER A 92 9.30 4.72 -11.17
C SER A 92 7.96 4.56 -10.43
N VAL A 93 7.16 5.65 -10.41
CA VAL A 93 5.77 5.60 -9.91
C VAL A 93 4.91 4.69 -10.80
N ASP A 94 5.11 4.72 -12.12
CA ASP A 94 4.39 3.87 -13.07
C ASP A 94 4.72 2.39 -12.87
N ASP A 95 6.00 2.05 -12.61
CA ASP A 95 6.40 0.68 -12.27
C ASP A 95 5.78 0.24 -10.95
N GLY A 96 5.77 1.15 -9.96
CA GLY A 96 5.17 0.91 -8.66
C GLY A 96 3.68 0.65 -8.79
N THR A 97 2.97 1.44 -9.59
CA THR A 97 1.55 1.25 -9.86
C THR A 97 1.31 -0.08 -10.56
N THR A 98 2.06 -0.38 -11.63
CA THR A 98 1.90 -1.61 -12.43
C THR A 98 2.23 -2.87 -11.62
N GLN A 99 3.17 -2.82 -10.69
CA GLN A 99 3.60 -4.00 -9.92
C GLN A 99 2.93 -4.15 -8.56
N LEU A 100 2.61 -3.06 -7.87
CA LEU A 100 2.05 -3.10 -6.51
C LEU A 100 0.52 -3.13 -6.52
N TRP A 101 -0.12 -2.37 -7.41
CA TRP A 101 -1.58 -2.26 -7.43
C TRP A 101 -2.29 -3.61 -7.63
N PRO A 102 -1.90 -4.47 -8.60
CA PRO A 102 -2.57 -5.75 -8.80
C PRO A 102 -2.49 -6.69 -7.59
N LEU A 103 -1.50 -6.48 -6.70
CA LEU A 103 -1.35 -7.29 -5.49
C LEU A 103 -2.39 -6.99 -4.43
N VAL A 104 -2.97 -5.78 -4.44
CA VAL A 104 -3.85 -5.30 -3.35
C VAL A 104 -5.23 -4.84 -3.84
N GLU A 105 -5.44 -4.64 -5.14
CA GLU A 105 -6.66 -4.01 -5.66
C GLU A 105 -7.95 -4.75 -5.25
N HIS A 106 -7.92 -6.08 -5.25
CA HIS A 106 -9.05 -6.94 -4.91
C HIS A 106 -9.35 -6.89 -3.41
N ALA A 107 -8.31 -6.96 -2.58
CA ALA A 107 -8.44 -6.80 -1.14
C ALA A 107 -9.00 -5.41 -0.80
N TYR A 108 -8.44 -4.37 -1.42
CA TYR A 108 -8.86 -3.00 -1.18
C TYR A 108 -10.30 -2.74 -1.63
N ALA A 109 -10.72 -3.29 -2.78
CA ALA A 109 -12.09 -3.18 -3.30
C ALA A 109 -13.16 -3.65 -2.30
N ARG A 110 -12.82 -4.60 -1.42
CA ARG A 110 -13.74 -5.12 -0.41
C ARG A 110 -13.84 -4.23 0.83
N VAL A 111 -12.76 -3.53 1.19
CA VAL A 111 -12.64 -2.85 2.49
C VAL A 111 -12.68 -1.33 2.42
N TRP A 112 -12.45 -0.72 1.24
CA TRP A 112 -12.31 0.74 1.11
C TRP A 112 -13.55 1.51 1.60
N ASN A 113 -14.75 0.97 1.41
CA ASN A 113 -16.02 1.57 1.83
C ASN A 113 -16.62 0.92 3.08
N ALA A 114 -15.84 0.17 3.84
CA ALA A 114 -16.28 -0.31 5.16
C ALA A 114 -16.45 0.88 6.12
N ASP A 115 -17.37 0.77 7.08
CA ASP A 115 -17.59 1.84 8.08
C ASP A 115 -16.49 1.93 9.14
N VAL A 116 -15.75 0.84 9.32
CA VAL A 116 -14.65 0.71 10.27
C VAL A 116 -13.37 0.31 9.53
N ALA A 117 -12.23 0.64 10.12
CA ALA A 117 -10.95 0.22 9.57
C ALA A 117 -10.87 -1.31 9.55
N PRO A 118 -10.50 -1.93 8.41
CA PRO A 118 -10.34 -3.37 8.34
C PRO A 118 -9.17 -3.82 9.21
N ALA A 119 -9.31 -5.01 9.80
CA ALA A 119 -8.17 -5.74 10.31
C ALA A 119 -7.41 -6.40 9.15
N GLU A 120 -6.18 -6.84 9.40
CA GLU A 120 -5.40 -7.56 8.39
C GLU A 120 -6.13 -8.82 7.89
N ASP A 121 -6.82 -9.54 8.78
CA ASP A 121 -7.57 -10.76 8.44
C ASP A 121 -8.77 -10.51 7.50
N ASP A 122 -9.22 -9.25 7.40
CA ASP A 122 -10.29 -8.86 6.46
C ASP A 122 -9.78 -8.70 5.02
N LEU A 123 -8.45 -8.66 4.84
CA LEU A 123 -7.82 -8.46 3.53
C LEU A 123 -7.72 -9.78 2.77
N ARG A 124 -8.61 -9.90 1.78
CA ARG A 124 -8.66 -11.04 0.87
C ARG A 124 -7.94 -10.75 -0.43
N PHE A 125 -6.78 -11.41 -0.60
CA PHE A 125 -5.92 -11.27 -1.77
C PHE A 125 -6.29 -12.24 -2.91
N ASP A 126 -7.37 -13.01 -2.75
CA ASP A 126 -7.94 -13.87 -3.77
C ASP A 126 -8.71 -13.06 -4.81
N CYS A 127 -8.39 -13.38 -6.07
CA CYS A 127 -9.14 -12.98 -7.24
C CYS A 127 -10.40 -13.85 -7.39
#